data_AF-A0AAD4DRS0-F1
#
_entry.id   AF-A0AAD4DRS0-F1
#
_cell.length_a   1.000
_cell.length_b   1.000
_cell.length_c   1.000
_cell.angle_alpha   90.00
_cell.angle_beta   90.00
_cell.angle_gamma   90.00
#
_symmetry.space_group_name_H-M   'P 1'
#
loop_
_entity.id
_entity.type
_entity.pdbx_description
1 polymer ?
#
loop_
_entity_poly.entity_id
_entity_poly.type
_entity_poly.pdbx_seq_one_letter_code
_entity_poly.pdbx_strand_id
1 'polypeptide(L)'
;MSPVMLHLPHEIERAIFQLAAGVHSTSHLLSYLLVAERVRHWIEEVMYRTVIFTSEAQACRFIKSQPVASAKVKSLCLGSTLHVVTAVDVMELCSHIDDLALWILPEGDTPGVPARLLNALNRLPKLLQLSIRVSTVFCKTAVPFLPSMPLFKKITHLELLEGWVLWSFPVGIHYLTQLTHLSLRVVTHQTAPASLCMILMDCVYLRVLILCIIEGVDDVEKWLKDEGFDDPRIVVTTMTPHHSWVNSKLGLDDGSLWQHRDNILKHRNPSAGEEKGDNLTSLTPTFQALNLGTPVPSLNMSASSKITEFKINHPPTFDGDRDKSKSFMLSCNAYIDINSEIYKTDTQKVIFISSFMNEGNARSWKEEFLADAQFIDSTGQKKGYGTLKEFNESFDKAFGPIDPSGTALA
;
A
#
# COMPACT_ATOMS: atom_id res chain seq x y z
N MET A 1 -24.59 64.60 10.23
CA MET A 1 -24.71 63.17 10.56
C MET A 1 -23.45 62.49 10.03
N SER A 2 -22.55 62.05 10.91
CA SER A 2 -21.38 61.29 10.48
C SER A 2 -21.85 59.96 9.87
N PRO A 3 -21.32 59.53 8.71
CA PRO A 3 -21.71 58.27 8.12
C PRO A 3 -21.33 57.17 9.10
N VAL A 4 -22.32 56.37 9.51
CA VAL A 4 -22.08 55.13 10.26
C VAL A 4 -21.33 54.22 9.29
N MET A 5 -20.00 54.22 9.36
CA MET A 5 -19.16 53.33 8.59
C MET A 5 -19.42 51.94 9.19
N LEU A 6 -20.32 51.17 8.57
CA LEU A 6 -20.66 49.81 8.97
C LEU A 6 -19.39 48.96 8.92
N HIS A 7 -18.71 48.84 10.06
CA HIS A 7 -17.59 47.93 10.21
C HIS A 7 -18.18 46.56 10.50
N LEU A 8 -17.97 45.63 9.56
CA LEU A 8 -18.20 44.22 9.83
C LEU A 8 -17.37 43.82 11.04
N PRO A 9 -17.93 43.05 12.00
CA PRO A 9 -17.15 42.48 13.07
C PRO A 9 -15.97 41.67 12.50
N HIS A 10 -14.82 41.74 13.16
CA HIS A 10 -13.57 41.13 12.71
C HIS A 10 -13.71 39.63 12.38
N GLU A 11 -14.52 38.89 13.14
CA GLU A 11 -14.79 37.47 12.90
C GLU A 11 -15.55 37.23 11.60
N ILE A 12 -16.50 38.10 11.28
CA ILE A 12 -17.29 38.02 10.05
C ILE A 12 -16.44 38.44 8.85
N GLU A 13 -15.66 39.51 8.98
CA GLU A 13 -14.70 39.93 7.95
C GLU A 13 -13.72 38.79 7.63
N ARG A 14 -13.15 38.16 8.66
CA ARG A 14 -12.27 36.99 8.51
C ARG A 14 -12.97 35.83 7.81
N ALA A 15 -14.19 35.48 8.23
CA ALA A 15 -14.94 34.38 7.64
C ALA A 15 -15.21 34.63 6.14
N ILE A 16 -15.58 35.86 5.76
CA ILE A 16 -15.80 36.24 4.35
C ILE A 16 -14.53 36.03 3.54
N PHE A 17 -13.37 36.53 4.00
CA PHE A 17 -12.11 36.36 3.27
C PHE A 17 -11.68 34.90 3.17
N GLN A 18 -11.85 34.12 4.24
CA GLN A 18 -11.50 32.69 4.22
C GLN A 18 -12.41 31.88 3.29
N LEU A 19 -13.72 32.17 3.28
CA LEU A 19 -14.67 31.55 2.36
C LEU A 19 -14.36 31.94 0.91
N ALA A 20 -14.16 33.23 0.63
CA ALA A 20 -13.78 33.70 -0.70
C ALA A 20 -12.46 33.08 -1.18
N ALA A 21 -11.49 32.93 -0.26
CA ALA A 21 -10.21 32.30 -0.56
C ALA A 21 -10.32 30.79 -0.85
N GLY A 22 -11.36 30.12 -0.32
CA GLY A 22 -11.62 28.71 -0.63
C GLY A 22 -12.26 28.49 -1.99
N VAL A 23 -12.87 29.51 -2.60
CA VAL A 23 -13.61 29.41 -3.87
C VAL A 23 -12.82 29.98 -5.05
N HIS A 24 -12.03 31.03 -4.82
CA HIS A 24 -11.33 31.72 -5.90
C HIS A 24 -9.98 31.09 -6.25
N SER A 25 -9.56 31.25 -7.50
CA SER A 25 -8.26 30.76 -7.98
C SER A 25 -7.08 31.43 -7.24
N THR A 26 -5.95 30.73 -7.20
CA THR A 26 -4.73 31.20 -6.52
C THR A 26 -4.27 32.59 -6.98
N SER A 27 -4.52 32.96 -8.24
CA SER A 27 -4.23 34.31 -8.78
C SER A 27 -5.02 35.42 -8.07
N HIS A 28 -6.27 35.16 -7.67
CA HIS A 28 -7.09 36.12 -6.93
C HIS A 28 -6.66 36.21 -5.46
N LEU A 29 -6.12 35.14 -4.88
CA LEU A 29 -5.64 35.15 -3.49
C LEU A 29 -4.51 36.16 -3.27
N LEU A 30 -3.66 36.35 -4.28
CA LEU A 30 -2.60 37.38 -4.23
C LEU A 30 -3.17 38.79 -4.05
N SER A 31 -4.33 39.08 -4.66
CA SER A 31 -4.99 40.38 -4.47
C SER A 31 -5.51 40.57 -3.04
N TYR A 32 -5.90 39.49 -2.36
CA TYR A 32 -6.36 39.55 -0.96
C TYR A 32 -5.24 39.86 0.03
N LEU A 33 -4.02 39.39 -0.27
CA LEU A 33 -2.83 39.74 0.52
C LEU A 33 -2.56 41.25 0.54
N LEU A 34 -3.05 41.99 -0.46
CA LEU A 34 -2.84 43.43 -0.61
C LEU A 34 -3.93 44.28 0.07
N VAL A 35 -5.01 43.68 0.56
CA VAL A 35 -6.16 44.42 1.13
C VAL A 35 -5.80 45.10 2.45
N ALA A 36 -5.23 44.34 3.38
CA ALA A 36 -4.77 44.83 4.68
C ALA A 36 -3.85 43.81 5.34
N GLU A 37 -3.01 44.25 6.27
CA GLU A 37 -2.10 43.36 6.98
C GLU A 37 -2.83 42.23 7.75
N ARG A 38 -3.97 42.53 8.39
CA ARG A 38 -4.79 41.49 9.06
C ARG A 38 -5.32 40.44 8.07
N VAL A 39 -5.74 40.89 6.88
CA VAL A 39 -6.24 40.00 5.82
C VAL A 39 -5.11 39.13 5.31
N ARG A 40 -3.90 39.68 5.12
CA ARG A 40 -2.70 38.91 4.76
C ARG A 40 -2.51 37.71 5.68
N HIS A 41 -2.60 37.90 7.00
CA HIS A 41 -2.45 36.81 7.96
C HIS A 41 -3.52 35.72 7.78
N TRP A 42 -4.79 36.09 7.57
CA TRP A 42 -5.88 35.14 7.36
C TRP A 42 -5.76 34.38 6.04
N ILE A 43 -5.32 35.06 4.98
CA ILE A 43 -5.17 34.47 3.65
C ILE A 43 -3.94 33.58 3.59
N GLU A 44 -2.82 33.96 4.21
CA GLU A 44 -1.64 33.09 4.33
C GLU A 44 -1.99 31.79 5.08
N GLU A 45 -2.79 31.85 6.14
CA GLU A 45 -3.29 30.65 6.82
C GLU A 45 -4.04 29.72 5.87
N VAL A 46 -4.79 30.25 4.90
CA VAL A 46 -5.50 29.44 3.90
C VAL A 46 -4.54 28.95 2.81
N MET A 47 -3.70 29.82 2.25
CA MET A 47 -2.80 29.48 1.15
C MET A 47 -1.76 28.42 1.53
N TYR A 48 -1.20 28.52 2.74
CA TYR A 48 -0.17 27.58 3.21
C TYR A 48 -0.75 26.39 3.96
N ARG A 49 -2.07 26.31 4.13
CA ARG A 49 -2.72 25.17 4.79
C ARG A 49 -2.44 23.86 4.07
N THR A 50 -2.51 23.90 2.73
CA THR A 50 -2.26 22.76 1.86
C THR A 50 -1.07 23.07 0.98
N VAL A 51 -0.04 22.25 1.04
CA VAL A 51 1.16 22.39 0.21
C VAL A 51 1.36 21.12 -0.59
N ILE A 52 1.59 21.27 -1.89
CA ILE A 52 1.77 20.18 -2.83
C ILE A 52 3.09 20.39 -3.56
N PHE A 53 3.97 19.39 -3.49
CA PHE A 53 5.21 19.37 -4.23
C PHE A 53 5.15 18.31 -5.33
N THR A 54 5.20 18.76 -6.58
CA THR A 54 5.19 17.89 -7.77
C THR A 54 6.54 17.81 -8.46
N SER A 55 7.54 18.52 -7.95
CA SER A 55 8.91 18.50 -8.48
C SER A 55 9.92 18.84 -7.39
N GLU A 56 11.11 18.26 -7.55
CA GLU A 56 12.26 18.48 -6.68
C GLU A 56 12.64 19.97 -6.58
N ALA A 57 12.58 20.70 -7.70
CA ALA A 57 12.90 22.13 -7.74
C ALA A 57 11.98 22.98 -6.86
N GLN A 58 10.68 22.65 -6.79
CA GLN A 58 9.73 23.36 -5.94
C GLN A 58 10.03 23.11 -4.46
N ALA A 59 10.24 21.85 -4.09
CA ALA A 59 10.56 21.47 -2.70
C ALA A 59 11.88 22.09 -2.23
N CYS A 60 12.92 22.04 -3.06
CA CYS A 60 14.20 22.68 -2.77
C CYS A 60 14.08 24.20 -2.56
N ARG A 61 13.28 24.89 -3.38
CA ARG A 61 13.03 26.34 -3.20
C ARG A 61 12.31 26.62 -1.88
N PHE A 62 11.32 25.81 -1.55
CA PHE A 62 10.59 25.92 -0.29
C PHE A 62 11.53 25.75 0.91
N ILE A 63 12.34 24.69 0.93
CA ILE A 63 13.34 24.44 1.99
C ILE A 63 14.29 25.64 2.12
N LYS A 64 14.87 26.09 1.00
CA LYS A 64 15.81 27.23 0.99
C LYS A 64 15.19 28.53 1.52
N SER A 65 13.90 28.74 1.26
CA SER A 65 13.20 29.95 1.72
C SER A 65 12.88 29.94 3.21
N GLN A 66 12.95 28.78 3.89
CA GLN A 66 12.53 28.57 5.29
C GLN A 66 11.31 29.41 5.67
N PRO A 67 10.17 29.21 4.98
CA PRO A 67 9.06 30.12 5.12
C PRO A 67 8.48 29.98 6.52
N VAL A 68 8.26 31.11 7.20
CA VAL A 68 7.56 31.15 8.50
C VAL A 68 6.20 30.45 8.42
N ALA A 69 5.60 30.41 7.23
CA ALA A 69 4.36 29.73 6.96
C ALA A 69 4.45 28.18 6.99
N SER A 70 5.63 27.56 7.11
CA SER A 70 5.75 26.10 7.24
C SER A 70 5.03 25.57 8.49
N ALA A 71 4.95 26.37 9.55
CA ALA A 71 4.18 26.06 10.75
C ALA A 71 2.65 26.04 10.51
N LYS A 72 2.18 26.65 9.42
CA LYS A 72 0.76 26.71 9.05
C LYS A 72 0.33 25.51 8.18
N VAL A 73 1.28 24.69 7.72
CA VAL A 73 1.00 23.52 6.86
C VAL A 73 0.26 22.44 7.65
N LYS A 74 -0.93 22.07 7.15
CA LYS A 74 -1.80 21.03 7.72
C LYS A 74 -1.93 19.81 6.83
N SER A 75 -1.98 20.03 5.52
CA SER A 75 -2.03 18.99 4.50
C SER A 75 -0.81 19.11 3.61
N LEU A 76 -0.03 18.02 3.51
CA LEU A 76 1.20 17.99 2.72
C LEU A 76 1.13 16.85 1.70
N CYS A 77 1.41 17.14 0.45
CA CYS A 77 1.58 16.15 -0.60
C CYS A 77 2.99 16.18 -1.18
N LEU A 78 3.65 15.03 -1.14
CA LEU A 78 4.99 14.79 -1.63
C LEU A 78 4.91 13.83 -2.81
N GLY A 79 5.00 14.39 -4.03
CA GLY A 79 4.81 13.67 -5.28
C GLY A 79 5.90 12.66 -5.61
N SER A 80 5.64 11.82 -6.62
CA SER A 80 6.50 10.71 -7.03
C SER A 80 7.86 11.09 -7.61
N THR A 81 8.06 12.36 -7.95
CA THR A 81 9.28 12.90 -8.55
C THR A 81 10.26 13.47 -7.52
N LEU A 82 9.88 13.49 -6.23
CA LEU A 82 10.73 13.99 -5.16
C LEU A 82 11.70 12.92 -4.69
N HIS A 83 12.89 13.36 -4.31
CA HIS A 83 13.84 12.50 -3.60
C HIS A 83 13.42 12.31 -2.14
N VAL A 84 13.72 11.14 -1.56
CA VAL A 84 13.32 10.82 -0.18
C VAL A 84 13.99 11.77 0.82
N VAL A 85 15.24 12.15 0.58
CA VAL A 85 15.98 13.09 1.44
C VAL A 85 15.26 14.44 1.50
N THR A 86 14.88 14.98 0.35
CA THR A 86 14.18 16.27 0.25
C THR A 86 12.82 16.22 0.93
N ALA A 87 12.11 15.10 0.79
CA ALA A 87 10.85 14.88 1.48
C ALA A 87 10.98 14.88 3.01
N VAL A 88 12.04 14.25 3.54
CA VAL A 88 12.35 14.31 4.97
C VAL A 88 12.58 15.76 5.40
N ASP A 89 13.38 16.52 4.66
CA ASP A 89 13.67 17.91 4.99
C ASP A 89 12.40 18.79 4.98
N VAL A 90 11.50 18.58 4.00
CA VAL A 90 10.19 19.27 3.97
C VAL A 90 9.34 18.91 5.19
N MET A 91 9.28 17.63 5.56
CA MET A 91 8.51 17.17 6.71
C MET A 91 9.06 17.72 8.04
N GLU A 92 10.39 17.81 8.17
CA GLU A 92 11.02 18.39 9.36
C GLU A 92 10.71 19.89 9.52
N LEU A 93 10.54 20.62 8.41
CA LEU A 93 10.09 22.02 8.43
C LEU A 93 8.59 22.18 8.76
N CYS A 94 7.79 21.16 8.50
CA CYS A 94 6.33 21.18 8.63
C CYS A 94 5.88 20.27 9.79
N SER A 95 5.96 20.76 11.03
CA SER A 95 5.73 19.96 12.24
C SER A 95 4.26 19.75 12.64
N HIS A 96 3.31 20.43 11.98
CA HIS A 96 1.89 20.45 12.34
C HIS A 96 0.97 19.81 11.30
N ILE A 97 1.49 18.83 10.57
CA ILE A 97 0.78 18.06 9.55
C ILE A 97 -0.24 17.12 10.21
N ASP A 98 -1.48 17.23 9.76
CA ASP A 98 -2.60 16.37 10.17
C ASP A 98 -2.94 15.34 9.06
N ASP A 99 -2.58 15.64 7.80
CA ASP A 99 -2.84 14.86 6.58
C ASP A 99 -1.62 14.84 5.65
N LEU A 100 -1.11 13.65 5.35
CA LEU A 100 0.08 13.44 4.54
C LEU A 100 -0.19 12.49 3.37
N ALA A 101 0.11 12.95 2.17
CA ALA A 101 0.25 12.13 0.97
C ALA A 101 1.75 11.96 0.64
N LEU A 102 2.28 10.77 0.89
CA LEU A 102 3.68 10.39 0.64
C LEU A 102 3.74 9.42 -0.54
N TRP A 103 3.92 9.97 -1.74
CA TRP A 103 3.80 9.24 -3.01
C TRP A 103 5.12 9.04 -3.73
N ILE A 104 6.23 9.26 -3.04
CA ILE A 104 7.59 9.12 -3.54
C ILE A 104 7.85 7.68 -3.97
N LEU A 105 8.62 7.50 -5.04
CA LEU A 105 9.04 6.18 -5.50
C LEU A 105 10.25 5.69 -4.67
N PRO A 106 10.37 4.37 -4.43
CA PRO A 106 11.52 3.84 -3.70
C PRO A 106 12.84 4.11 -4.45
N GLU A 107 13.80 4.72 -3.76
CA GLU A 107 15.08 5.15 -4.32
C GLU A 107 16.21 4.18 -4.01
N GLY A 108 16.25 3.04 -4.72
CA GLY A 108 17.32 2.05 -4.59
C GLY A 108 17.64 1.65 -3.13
N ASP A 109 18.80 1.02 -2.93
CA ASP A 109 19.29 0.65 -1.59
C ASP A 109 20.23 1.73 -1.05
N THR A 110 19.74 2.96 -0.90
CA THR A 110 20.52 4.02 -0.25
C THR A 110 20.56 3.77 1.26
N PRO A 111 21.75 3.52 1.87
CA PRO A 111 21.84 3.14 3.27
C PRO A 111 21.27 4.24 4.19
N GLY A 112 20.37 3.86 5.11
CA GLY A 112 19.83 4.73 6.16
C GLY A 112 18.71 5.69 5.73
N VAL A 113 18.43 5.84 4.43
CA VAL A 113 17.32 6.68 3.94
C VAL A 113 15.95 6.20 4.43
N PRO A 114 15.61 4.89 4.39
CA PRO A 114 14.34 4.39 4.93
C PRO A 114 14.17 4.67 6.43
N ALA A 115 15.26 4.56 7.20
CA ALA A 115 15.23 4.82 8.64
C ALA A 115 15.01 6.31 8.96
N ARG A 116 15.62 7.23 8.19
CA ARG A 116 15.38 8.68 8.32
C ARG A 116 13.93 9.03 8.01
N LEU A 117 13.39 8.50 6.92
CA LEU A 117 11.99 8.70 6.54
C LEU A 117 11.04 8.21 7.63
N LEU A 118 11.27 7.00 8.15
CA LEU A 118 10.47 6.44 9.23
C LEU A 118 10.54 7.30 10.50
N ASN A 119 11.73 7.78 10.87
CA ASN A 119 11.89 8.66 12.02
C ASN A 119 11.14 9.99 11.83
N ALA A 120 11.19 10.59 10.64
CA ALA A 120 10.45 11.81 10.33
C ALA A 120 8.93 11.59 10.45
N LEU A 121 8.41 10.48 9.90
CA LEU A 121 7.00 10.13 10.00
C LEU A 121 6.54 9.93 11.46
N ASN A 122 7.33 9.22 12.25
CA ASN A 122 7.01 8.96 13.67
C ASN A 122 6.97 10.25 14.50
N ARG A 123 7.75 11.29 14.12
CA ARG A 123 7.81 12.58 14.82
C ARG A 123 6.62 13.50 14.55
N LEU A 124 5.76 13.21 13.58
CA LEU A 124 4.58 14.03 13.30
C LEU A 124 3.49 13.79 14.36
N PRO A 125 3.26 14.68 15.33
CA PRO A 125 2.48 14.36 16.53
C PRO A 125 0.97 14.31 16.26
N LYS A 126 0.49 15.01 15.22
CA LYS A 126 -0.94 15.17 14.91
C LYS A 126 -1.39 14.45 13.65
N LEU A 127 -0.51 13.67 13.02
CA LEU A 127 -0.84 12.97 11.79
C LEU A 127 -1.92 11.91 12.04
N LEU A 128 -3.08 12.10 11.42
CA LEU A 128 -4.25 11.21 11.52
C LEU A 128 -4.66 10.63 10.17
N GLN A 129 -4.35 11.32 9.06
CA GLN A 129 -4.63 10.88 7.70
C GLN A 129 -3.32 10.63 6.96
N LEU A 130 -3.20 9.44 6.37
CA LEU A 130 -1.99 9.04 5.66
C LEU A 130 -2.36 8.32 4.37
N SER A 131 -1.87 8.85 3.25
CA SER A 131 -1.82 8.17 1.96
C SER A 131 -0.36 7.88 1.64
N ILE A 132 0.01 6.60 1.46
CA ILE A 132 1.41 6.21 1.42
C ILE A 132 1.69 5.09 0.42
N ARG A 133 2.84 5.19 -0.24
CA ARG A 133 3.52 4.03 -0.82
C ARG A 133 4.33 3.32 0.27
N VAL A 134 3.86 2.14 0.68
CA VAL A 134 4.53 1.31 1.70
C VAL A 134 5.93 0.91 1.25
N SER A 135 6.11 0.67 -0.05
CA SER A 135 7.40 0.33 -0.68
C SER A 135 8.50 1.38 -0.48
N THR A 136 8.13 2.65 -0.27
CA THR A 136 9.07 3.75 0.01
C THR A 136 9.67 3.65 1.41
N VAL A 137 8.97 3.00 2.35
CA VAL A 137 9.42 2.83 3.74
C VAL A 137 10.05 1.44 3.94
N PHE A 138 9.48 0.42 3.31
CA PHE A 138 9.94 -0.96 3.39
C PHE A 138 10.71 -1.33 2.12
N CYS A 139 11.94 -0.80 1.97
CA CYS A 139 12.85 -1.25 0.91
C CYS A 139 13.18 -2.74 1.12
N LYS A 140 12.94 -3.58 0.09
CA LYS A 140 13.36 -5.01 -0.12
C LYS A 140 13.34 -5.99 1.08
N THR A 141 12.83 -5.58 2.23
CA THR A 141 12.79 -6.34 3.47
C THR A 141 11.66 -7.36 3.40
N ALA A 142 11.82 -8.47 4.13
CA ALA A 142 10.79 -9.48 4.30
C ALA A 142 9.44 -8.81 4.64
N VAL A 143 8.37 -9.34 4.04
CA VAL A 143 6.96 -8.91 4.10
C VAL A 143 6.65 -7.83 5.16
N PRO A 144 6.28 -6.60 4.77
CA PRO A 144 6.10 -5.51 5.71
C PRO A 144 4.91 -5.74 6.64
N PHE A 145 5.12 -5.62 7.95
CA PHE A 145 4.07 -5.74 8.96
C PHE A 145 3.76 -4.36 9.56
N LEU A 146 2.69 -3.71 9.12
CA LEU A 146 2.35 -2.32 9.51
C LEU A 146 2.21 -2.11 11.02
N PRO A 147 1.61 -3.04 11.81
CA PRO A 147 1.44 -2.83 13.24
C PRO A 147 2.75 -2.73 14.04
N SER A 148 3.88 -3.17 13.46
CA SER A 148 5.20 -3.01 14.07
C SER A 148 5.61 -1.53 14.19
N MET A 149 5.02 -0.64 13.38
CA MET A 149 5.38 0.77 13.36
C MET A 149 4.42 1.59 14.25
N PRO A 150 4.95 2.36 15.21
CA PRO A 150 4.12 3.22 16.07
C PRO A 150 3.24 4.21 15.31
N LEU A 151 3.72 4.71 14.16
CA LEU A 151 2.97 5.59 13.26
C LEU A 151 1.58 5.06 12.95
N PHE A 152 1.44 3.79 12.55
CA PHE A 152 0.16 3.28 12.07
C PHE A 152 -0.88 3.16 13.18
N LYS A 153 -0.47 3.03 14.45
CA LYS A 153 -1.37 2.90 15.61
C LYS A 153 -2.21 4.15 15.91
N LYS A 154 -1.85 5.32 15.37
CA LYS A 154 -2.60 6.58 15.52
C LYS A 154 -3.39 6.98 14.26
N ILE A 155 -3.12 6.36 13.12
CA ILE A 155 -3.78 6.71 11.85
C ILE A 155 -5.22 6.22 11.89
N THR A 156 -6.15 7.11 11.53
CA THR A 156 -7.60 6.82 11.45
C THR A 156 -8.10 6.77 10.02
N HIS A 157 -7.41 7.43 9.09
CA HIS A 157 -7.69 7.42 7.66
C HIS A 157 -6.43 6.97 6.93
N LEU A 158 -6.47 5.79 6.33
CA LEU A 158 -5.31 5.18 5.69
C LEU A 158 -5.61 4.90 4.22
N GLU A 159 -4.72 5.30 3.34
CA GLU A 159 -4.70 4.87 1.95
C GLU A 159 -3.36 4.20 1.63
N LEU A 160 -3.44 2.97 1.14
CA LEU A 160 -2.29 2.20 0.68
C LEU A 160 -2.30 2.16 -0.85
N LEU A 161 -1.20 2.63 -1.44
CA LEU A 161 -1.11 2.78 -2.89
C LEU A 161 -0.75 1.50 -3.63
N GLU A 162 -0.26 0.48 -2.93
CA GLU A 162 0.09 -0.80 -3.51
C GLU A 162 -1.03 -1.84 -3.42
N GLY A 163 -1.32 -2.54 -4.53
CA GLY A 163 -2.33 -3.61 -4.54
C GLY A 163 -1.88 -4.87 -3.80
N TRP A 164 -0.57 -5.09 -3.67
CA TRP A 164 -0.03 -6.29 -3.03
C TRP A 164 -0.31 -6.38 -1.53
N VAL A 165 -0.74 -5.29 -0.90
CA VAL A 165 -1.12 -5.26 0.51
C VAL A 165 -2.35 -6.12 0.83
N LEU A 166 -3.14 -6.45 -0.19
CA LEU A 166 -4.32 -7.30 -0.11
C LEU A 166 -4.08 -8.73 -0.61
N TRP A 167 -2.86 -9.08 -1.02
CA TRP A 167 -2.54 -10.45 -1.42
C TRP A 167 -2.42 -11.36 -0.19
N SER A 168 -2.11 -12.64 -0.38
CA SER A 168 -2.04 -13.65 0.69
C SER A 168 -0.88 -13.49 1.70
N PHE A 169 -0.23 -12.32 1.73
CA PHE A 169 0.88 -12.03 2.65
C PHE A 169 0.38 -11.23 3.87
N PRO A 170 0.82 -11.55 5.10
CA PRO A 170 0.33 -10.90 6.30
C PRO A 170 0.94 -9.50 6.48
N VAL A 171 0.29 -8.46 5.91
CA VAL A 171 0.65 -7.06 6.14
C VAL A 171 0.14 -6.52 7.49
N GLY A 172 -0.85 -7.22 8.06
CA GLY A 172 -1.37 -6.93 9.39
C GLY A 172 -2.33 -5.75 9.47
N ILE A 173 -2.98 -5.37 8.37
CA ILE A 173 -3.92 -4.24 8.33
C ILE A 173 -5.06 -4.41 9.34
N HIS A 174 -5.58 -5.63 9.50
CA HIS A 174 -6.69 -5.94 10.43
C HIS A 174 -6.35 -5.68 11.91
N TYR A 175 -5.07 -5.64 12.28
CA TYR A 175 -4.64 -5.25 13.64
C TYR A 175 -4.72 -3.73 13.89
N LEU A 176 -4.94 -2.92 12.85
CA LEU A 176 -5.09 -1.47 12.97
C LEU A 176 -6.56 -1.12 13.28
N THR A 177 -7.02 -1.54 14.46
CA THR A 177 -8.44 -1.49 14.84
C THR A 177 -9.00 -0.08 14.99
N GLN A 178 -8.15 0.94 15.13
CA GLN A 178 -8.49 2.36 15.19
C GLN A 178 -8.87 2.98 13.82
N LEU A 179 -8.70 2.25 12.73
CA LEU A 179 -9.05 2.74 11.39
C LEU A 179 -10.55 2.99 11.29
N THR A 180 -10.90 4.18 10.81
CA THR A 180 -12.27 4.59 10.49
C THR A 180 -12.51 4.62 8.98
N HIS A 181 -11.45 4.89 8.22
CA HIS A 181 -11.48 4.99 6.77
C HIS A 181 -10.25 4.31 6.19
N LEU A 182 -10.47 3.43 5.22
CA LEU A 182 -9.41 2.67 4.59
C LEU A 182 -9.60 2.67 3.07
N SER A 183 -8.54 2.96 2.32
CA SER A 183 -8.50 2.88 0.86
C SER A 183 -7.41 1.91 0.44
N LEU A 184 -7.78 0.91 -0.35
CA LEU A 184 -6.90 -0.15 -0.82
C LEU A 184 -7.06 -0.32 -2.32
N ARG A 185 -5.98 -0.66 -3.00
CA ARG A 185 -6.07 -1.08 -4.41
C ARG A 185 -6.47 -2.54 -4.51
N VAL A 186 -7.48 -2.82 -5.32
CA VAL A 186 -7.99 -4.17 -5.56
C VAL A 186 -7.62 -4.66 -6.96
N VAL A 187 -7.23 -5.93 -7.03
CA VAL A 187 -6.99 -6.68 -8.27
C VAL A 187 -7.67 -8.03 -8.08
N THR A 188 -8.82 -8.24 -8.71
CA THR A 188 -9.75 -9.35 -8.39
C THR A 188 -9.08 -10.72 -8.36
N HIS A 189 -8.16 -10.98 -9.29
CA HIS A 189 -7.48 -12.27 -9.42
C HIS A 189 -6.30 -12.48 -8.45
N GLN A 190 -5.89 -11.46 -7.69
CA GLN A 190 -4.75 -11.53 -6.75
C GLN A 190 -5.14 -11.14 -5.31
N THR A 191 -6.22 -10.39 -5.13
CA THR A 191 -6.74 -10.01 -3.81
C THR A 191 -7.20 -11.25 -3.07
N ALA A 192 -6.66 -11.48 -1.88
CA ALA A 192 -7.09 -12.55 -1.00
C ALA A 192 -8.40 -12.16 -0.28
N PRO A 193 -9.52 -12.86 -0.52
CA PRO A 193 -10.80 -12.57 0.15
C PRO A 193 -10.66 -12.58 1.67
N ALA A 194 -9.90 -13.54 2.22
CA ALA A 194 -9.64 -13.65 3.66
C ALA A 194 -9.08 -12.36 4.27
N SER A 195 -8.23 -11.62 3.55
CA SER A 195 -7.68 -10.34 4.01
C SER A 195 -8.77 -9.28 4.18
N LEU A 196 -9.72 -9.20 3.24
CA LEU A 196 -10.87 -8.31 3.35
C LEU A 196 -11.80 -8.74 4.49
N CYS A 197 -12.06 -10.04 4.63
CA CYS A 197 -12.85 -10.57 5.74
C CYS A 197 -12.26 -10.16 7.09
N MET A 198 -10.96 -10.40 7.32
CA MET A 198 -10.29 -10.02 8.57
C MET A 198 -10.37 -8.51 8.83
N ILE A 199 -10.15 -7.68 7.81
CA ILE A 199 -10.26 -6.21 7.95
C ILE A 199 -11.67 -5.81 8.37
N LEU A 200 -12.69 -6.34 7.70
CA LEU A 200 -14.10 -6.02 8.00
C LEU A 200 -14.52 -6.51 9.39
N MET A 201 -13.99 -7.65 9.84
CA MET A 201 -14.30 -8.23 11.15
C MET A 201 -13.57 -7.52 12.30
N ASP A 202 -12.27 -7.28 12.16
CA ASP A 202 -11.41 -6.85 13.26
C ASP A 202 -11.31 -5.31 13.38
N CYS A 203 -11.42 -4.58 12.27
CA CYS A 203 -11.47 -3.12 12.29
C CYS A 203 -12.88 -2.63 12.65
N VAL A 204 -13.26 -2.78 13.92
CA VAL A 204 -14.61 -2.51 14.43
C VAL A 204 -15.07 -1.05 14.28
N TYR A 205 -14.14 -0.09 14.19
CA TYR A 205 -14.45 1.33 13.97
C TYR A 205 -14.49 1.73 12.49
N LEU A 206 -14.22 0.79 11.58
CA LEU A 206 -14.19 1.05 10.15
C LEU A 206 -15.59 1.43 9.67
N ARG A 207 -15.71 2.62 9.11
CA ARG A 207 -16.94 3.18 8.53
C ARG A 207 -16.96 3.05 7.02
N VAL A 208 -15.80 3.23 6.39
CA VAL A 208 -15.65 3.20 4.94
C VAL A 208 -14.44 2.37 4.54
N LEU A 209 -14.66 1.37 3.70
CA LEU A 209 -13.63 0.63 2.99
C LEU A 209 -13.74 0.93 1.50
N ILE A 210 -12.75 1.63 0.95
CA ILE A 210 -12.69 2.01 -0.45
C ILE A 210 -11.81 1.01 -1.18
N LEU A 211 -12.37 0.36 -2.19
CA LEU A 211 -11.66 -0.50 -3.11
C LEU A 211 -11.42 0.26 -4.42
N CYS A 212 -10.18 0.72 -4.59
CA CYS A 212 -9.73 1.44 -5.77
C CYS A 212 -9.33 0.43 -6.85
N ILE A 213 -10.00 0.52 -7.98
CA ILE A 213 -9.95 -0.47 -9.05
C ILE A 213 -8.78 -0.19 -9.99
N ILE A 214 -8.01 -1.23 -10.32
CA ILE A 214 -6.98 -1.21 -11.37
C ILE A 214 -7.51 -1.84 -12.68
N GLU A 215 -8.44 -2.80 -12.59
CA GLU A 215 -9.03 -3.56 -13.71
C GLU A 215 -10.57 -3.47 -13.66
N GLY A 216 -11.24 -3.11 -14.77
CA GLY A 216 -12.72 -3.11 -14.97
C GLY A 216 -13.67 -3.11 -13.75
N VAL A 217 -14.50 -2.07 -13.57
CA VAL A 217 -15.42 -1.94 -12.41
C VAL A 217 -16.36 -3.14 -12.23
N ASP A 218 -16.96 -3.58 -13.33
CA ASP A 218 -17.95 -4.64 -13.32
C ASP A 218 -17.37 -5.97 -12.84
N ASP A 219 -16.08 -6.20 -13.09
CA ASP A 219 -15.37 -7.41 -12.65
C ASP A 219 -15.20 -7.42 -11.13
N VAL A 220 -14.92 -6.27 -10.52
CA VAL A 220 -14.75 -6.14 -9.07
C VAL A 220 -16.07 -6.28 -8.33
N GLU A 221 -17.13 -5.63 -8.79
CA GLU A 221 -18.45 -5.76 -8.15
C GLU A 221 -19.01 -7.18 -8.28
N LYS A 222 -18.77 -7.84 -9.42
CA LYS A 222 -19.12 -9.24 -9.59
C LYS A 222 -18.30 -10.14 -8.66
N TRP A 223 -16.99 -9.95 -8.62
CA TRP A 223 -16.10 -10.71 -7.74
C TRP A 223 -16.49 -10.57 -6.25
N LEU A 224 -16.82 -9.36 -5.79
CA LEU A 224 -17.32 -9.14 -4.42
C LEU A 224 -18.57 -9.96 -4.13
N LYS A 225 -19.53 -10.01 -5.07
CA LYS A 225 -20.76 -10.82 -4.93
C LYS A 225 -20.45 -12.31 -4.91
N ASP A 226 -19.58 -12.77 -5.80
CA ASP A 226 -19.20 -14.19 -5.91
C ASP A 226 -18.48 -14.68 -4.64
N GLU A 227 -17.67 -13.83 -4.00
CA GLU A 227 -17.00 -14.08 -2.72
C GLU A 227 -17.88 -13.81 -1.48
N GLY A 228 -19.13 -13.37 -1.68
CA GLY A 228 -20.10 -13.14 -0.59
C GLY A 228 -19.89 -11.85 0.21
N PHE A 229 -19.21 -10.86 -0.34
CA PHE A 229 -19.08 -9.54 0.26
C PHE A 229 -20.30 -8.66 -0.05
N ASP A 230 -21.21 -8.57 0.91
CA ASP A 230 -22.33 -7.61 0.93
C ASP A 230 -22.26 -6.73 2.19
N ASP A 231 -21.09 -6.13 2.41
CA ASP A 231 -20.86 -5.25 3.55
C ASP A 231 -21.15 -3.79 3.17
N PRO A 232 -22.03 -3.07 3.89
CA PRO A 232 -22.42 -1.69 3.55
C PRO A 232 -21.25 -0.70 3.65
N ARG A 233 -20.14 -1.06 4.30
CA ARG A 233 -18.95 -0.22 4.41
C ARG A 233 -18.13 -0.20 3.11
N ILE A 234 -18.33 -1.16 2.20
CA ILE A 234 -17.54 -1.29 0.97
C ILE A 234 -18.02 -0.29 -0.09
N VAL A 235 -17.08 0.49 -0.63
CA VAL A 235 -17.29 1.42 -1.74
C VAL A 235 -16.26 1.12 -2.82
N VAL A 236 -16.73 0.84 -4.03
CA VAL A 236 -15.90 0.52 -5.19
C VAL A 236 -15.72 1.76 -6.07
N THR A 237 -14.50 2.06 -6.55
CA THR A 237 -14.23 3.27 -7.35
C THR A 237 -13.08 3.11 -8.34
N THR A 238 -13.16 3.81 -9.49
CA THR A 238 -12.09 3.90 -10.50
C THR A 238 -11.20 5.13 -10.34
N MET A 239 -11.51 6.04 -9.42
CA MET A 239 -10.74 7.28 -9.28
C MET A 239 -9.32 6.97 -8.82
N THR A 240 -8.35 7.48 -9.57
CA THR A 240 -6.95 7.32 -9.19
C THR A 240 -6.61 8.22 -7.98
N PRO A 241 -5.77 7.74 -7.04
CA PRO A 241 -5.43 8.47 -5.81
C PRO A 241 -4.85 9.87 -6.04
N HIS A 242 -4.06 10.02 -7.12
CA HIS A 242 -3.38 11.26 -7.47
C HIS A 242 -4.34 12.43 -7.76
N HIS A 243 -5.42 12.16 -8.49
CA HIS A 243 -6.38 13.21 -8.86
C HIS A 243 -7.32 13.51 -7.71
N SER A 244 -7.75 12.50 -6.97
CA SER A 244 -8.79 12.67 -5.96
C SER A 244 -8.30 13.36 -4.68
N TRP A 245 -7.09 13.08 -4.16
CA TRP A 245 -6.56 13.81 -3.01
C TRP A 245 -6.26 15.27 -3.36
N VAL A 246 -5.66 15.52 -4.53
CA VAL A 246 -5.32 16.88 -4.98
C VAL A 246 -6.58 17.70 -5.26
N ASN A 247 -7.54 17.17 -6.01
CA ASN A 247 -8.78 17.88 -6.34
C ASN A 247 -9.64 18.13 -5.09
N SER A 248 -9.74 17.13 -4.21
CA SER A 248 -10.41 17.24 -2.91
C SER A 248 -9.85 18.37 -2.03
N LYS A 249 -8.54 18.61 -2.06
CA LYS A 249 -7.88 19.58 -1.17
C LYS A 249 -7.71 20.96 -1.79
N LEU A 250 -7.74 21.04 -3.13
CA LEU A 250 -7.77 22.29 -3.87
C LEU A 250 -9.18 22.83 -4.10
N GLY A 251 -10.22 22.18 -3.56
CA GLY A 251 -11.61 22.61 -3.72
C GLY A 251 -12.12 22.50 -5.15
N LEU A 252 -11.50 21.64 -5.97
CA LEU A 252 -11.89 21.39 -7.35
C LEU A 252 -12.97 20.30 -7.45
N ASP A 253 -13.20 19.56 -6.36
CA ASP A 253 -14.31 18.62 -6.17
C ASP A 253 -15.24 19.12 -5.03
N ASP A 254 -16.49 18.67 -5.04
CA ASP A 254 -17.60 19.11 -4.17
C ASP A 254 -17.47 18.65 -2.68
N GLY A 255 -16.25 18.40 -2.19
CA GLY A 255 -15.96 18.00 -0.82
C GLY A 255 -14.67 17.18 -0.67
N SER A 256 -14.33 16.80 0.56
CA SER A 256 -13.19 15.89 0.75
C SER A 256 -13.48 14.50 0.17
N LEU A 257 -12.49 13.76 -0.36
CA LEU A 257 -12.71 12.39 -0.89
C LEU A 257 -13.45 11.50 0.12
N TRP A 258 -13.11 11.64 1.40
CA TRP A 258 -13.75 10.92 2.49
C TRP A 258 -15.15 11.44 2.79
N GLN A 259 -15.38 12.76 2.76
CA GLN A 259 -16.70 13.38 2.98
C GLN A 259 -17.70 13.08 1.86
N HIS A 260 -17.26 13.16 0.60
CA HIS A 260 -18.09 12.81 -0.55
C HIS A 260 -18.55 11.35 -0.46
N ARG A 261 -17.71 10.46 0.06
CA ARG A 261 -17.98 9.02 0.13
C ARG A 261 -18.74 8.60 1.39
N ASP A 262 -18.52 9.28 2.52
CA ASP A 262 -19.43 9.27 3.67
C ASP A 262 -20.85 9.64 3.24
N ASN A 263 -20.99 10.63 2.36
CA ASN A 263 -22.28 11.03 1.83
C ASN A 263 -22.90 9.93 0.95
N ILE A 264 -22.14 9.25 0.09
CA ILE A 264 -22.65 8.11 -0.70
C ILE A 264 -23.22 7.01 0.22
N LEU A 265 -22.55 6.71 1.33
CA LEU A 265 -23.03 5.71 2.29
C LEU A 265 -24.29 6.15 3.04
N LYS A 266 -24.39 7.44 3.40
CA LYS A 266 -25.62 8.01 3.99
C LYS A 266 -26.83 7.92 3.05
N HIS A 267 -26.64 8.03 1.74
CA HIS A 267 -27.73 7.90 0.76
C HIS A 267 -28.15 6.44 0.52
N ARG A 268 -27.27 5.46 0.77
CA ARG A 268 -27.58 4.03 0.68
C ARG A 268 -28.34 3.49 1.90
N ASN A 269 -28.22 4.14 3.06
CA ASN A 269 -28.96 3.83 4.29
C ASN A 269 -29.75 5.05 4.79
N PRO A 270 -30.92 5.38 4.18
CA PRO A 270 -31.74 6.52 4.59
C PRO A 270 -32.31 6.41 6.02
N SER A 271 -32.29 5.22 6.62
CA SER A 271 -32.86 4.95 7.95
C SER A 271 -32.02 5.47 9.14
N ALA A 272 -30.84 6.04 8.89
CA ALA A 272 -29.95 6.57 9.94
C ALA A 272 -29.90 8.10 10.03
N GLY A 273 -30.84 8.81 9.36
CA GLY A 273 -30.73 10.25 9.16
C GLY A 273 -32.05 11.02 9.22
N GLU A 274 -32.90 10.77 10.20
CA GLU A 274 -33.90 11.76 10.64
C GLU A 274 -34.03 11.75 12.17
N GLU A 275 -33.09 12.39 12.87
CA GLU A 275 -33.41 12.99 14.17
C GLU A 275 -33.51 14.50 13.98
N LYS A 276 -34.77 14.97 13.95
CA LYS A 276 -35.12 16.37 14.14
C LYS A 276 -34.56 16.84 15.48
N GLY A 277 -33.98 18.02 15.49
CA GLY A 277 -33.48 18.65 16.70
C GLY A 277 -34.56 18.77 17.77
N ASP A 278 -34.17 18.49 19.02
CA ASP A 278 -34.17 19.50 20.07
C ASP A 278 -33.41 19.01 21.33
N ASN A 279 -32.66 19.95 21.90
CA ASN A 279 -32.20 20.06 23.29
C ASN A 279 -31.02 19.22 23.83
N LEU A 280 -29.92 19.96 24.00
CA LEU A 280 -28.90 19.93 25.05
C LEU A 280 -29.25 19.09 26.31
N THR A 281 -28.48 18.04 26.60
CA THR A 281 -27.78 17.85 27.89
C THR A 281 -26.80 16.69 27.82
N SER A 282 -25.69 16.84 28.55
CA SER A 282 -24.64 15.85 28.75
C SER A 282 -25.21 14.48 29.11
N LEU A 283 -24.54 13.38 28.73
CA LEU A 283 -24.18 12.26 29.61
C LEU A 283 -23.38 11.20 28.82
N THR A 284 -22.27 10.79 29.43
CA THR A 284 -21.38 9.67 29.09
C THR A 284 -22.13 8.35 28.84
N PRO A 285 -21.69 7.48 27.90
CA PRO A 285 -22.20 6.13 27.85
C PRO A 285 -21.45 5.23 28.83
N THR A 286 -22.18 4.78 29.84
CA THR A 286 -21.84 3.69 30.76
C THR A 286 -21.85 2.37 30.00
N PHE A 287 -20.76 1.60 30.08
CA PHE A 287 -20.71 0.22 29.62
C PHE A 287 -21.63 -0.65 30.49
N GLN A 288 -22.58 -1.36 29.86
CA GLN A 288 -23.21 -2.54 30.46
C GLN A 288 -22.79 -3.78 29.69
N ALA A 289 -22.02 -4.62 30.38
CA ALA A 289 -21.76 -5.99 30.00
C ALA A 289 -23.06 -6.80 30.04
N LEU A 290 -23.33 -7.58 29.01
CA LEU A 290 -24.27 -8.70 29.09
C LEU A 290 -23.54 -10.02 28.89
N ASN A 291 -23.82 -10.88 29.86
CA ASN A 291 -23.12 -12.10 30.22
C ASN A 291 -23.62 -13.29 29.37
N LEU A 292 -22.78 -14.33 29.34
CA LEU A 292 -22.88 -15.57 28.57
C LEU A 292 -24.21 -16.34 28.70
N GLY A 293 -24.61 -17.02 27.61
CA GLY A 293 -25.70 -18.00 27.64
C GLY A 293 -25.95 -18.83 26.36
N THR A 294 -25.00 -19.68 25.95
CA THR A 294 -25.17 -20.97 25.20
C THR A 294 -25.64 -20.95 23.72
N PRO A 295 -25.49 -22.07 22.96
CA PRO A 295 -24.29 -22.87 22.69
C PRO A 295 -23.86 -22.79 21.20
N VAL A 296 -22.56 -23.03 20.98
CA VAL A 296 -21.88 -23.02 19.69
C VAL A 296 -22.39 -24.17 18.78
N PRO A 297 -22.76 -23.92 17.51
CA PRO A 297 -22.79 -24.98 16.52
C PRO A 297 -21.36 -25.22 16.02
N SER A 298 -20.79 -26.35 16.43
CA SER A 298 -19.53 -26.87 15.91
C SER A 298 -19.67 -27.16 14.42
N LEU A 299 -19.18 -26.25 13.56
CA LEU A 299 -18.98 -26.54 12.14
C LEU A 299 -17.68 -27.34 11.97
N ASN A 300 -17.83 -28.66 12.03
CA ASN A 300 -16.89 -29.58 11.40
C ASN A 300 -17.04 -29.40 9.88
N MET A 301 -16.03 -28.81 9.23
CA MET A 301 -15.90 -28.84 7.77
C MET A 301 -14.49 -29.29 7.41
N SER A 302 -14.32 -30.61 7.37
CA SER A 302 -13.27 -31.26 6.60
C SER A 302 -13.58 -31.10 5.12
N ALA A 303 -13.17 -29.98 4.53
CA ALA A 303 -13.06 -29.84 3.09
C ALA A 303 -11.59 -30.04 2.72
N SER A 304 -11.27 -31.17 2.07
CA SER A 304 -9.97 -31.36 1.43
C SER A 304 -9.88 -30.35 0.28
N SER A 305 -9.25 -29.21 0.54
CA SER A 305 -8.86 -28.23 -0.45
C SER A 305 -7.88 -28.90 -1.42
N LYS A 306 -8.27 -29.06 -2.68
CA LYS A 306 -7.33 -29.44 -3.74
C LYS A 306 -6.26 -28.35 -3.79
N ILE A 307 -5.03 -28.71 -3.45
CA ILE A 307 -3.87 -27.82 -3.53
C ILE A 307 -3.66 -27.52 -5.03
N THR A 308 -3.97 -26.29 -5.43
CA THR A 308 -3.83 -25.82 -6.82
C THR A 308 -2.54 -25.02 -6.99
N GLU A 309 -1.86 -25.24 -8.11
CA GLU A 309 -0.58 -24.59 -8.43
C GLU A 309 -0.75 -23.08 -8.65
N PHE A 310 0.05 -22.31 -7.92
CA PHE A 310 0.16 -20.87 -8.08
C PHE A 310 0.77 -20.57 -9.45
N LYS A 311 -0.06 -20.09 -10.37
CA LYS A 311 0.34 -19.71 -11.73
C LYS A 311 1.04 -18.36 -11.75
N ILE A 312 2.27 -18.32 -11.25
CA ILE A 312 3.20 -17.21 -11.48
C ILE A 312 3.91 -17.41 -12.83
N ASN A 313 4.64 -16.39 -13.29
CA ASN A 313 5.50 -16.57 -14.47
C ASN A 313 6.47 -17.72 -14.24
N HIS A 314 6.42 -18.71 -15.12
CA HIS A 314 7.34 -19.84 -15.07
C HIS A 314 8.79 -19.37 -15.26
N PRO A 315 9.78 -20.10 -14.72
CA PRO A 315 11.18 -19.82 -14.98
C PRO A 315 11.48 -19.75 -16.49
N PRO A 316 12.41 -18.89 -16.93
CA PRO A 316 12.85 -18.88 -18.31
C PRO A 316 13.50 -20.23 -18.67
N THR A 317 13.43 -20.62 -19.95
CA THR A 317 14.16 -21.80 -20.43
C THR A 317 15.66 -21.59 -20.25
N PHE A 318 16.38 -22.67 -19.94
CA PHE A 318 17.83 -22.67 -19.76
C PHE A 318 18.51 -23.42 -20.90
N ASP A 319 19.47 -22.76 -21.53
CA ASP A 319 20.24 -23.21 -22.68
C ASP A 319 21.62 -23.79 -22.31
N GLY A 320 22.04 -23.65 -21.06
CA GLY A 320 23.36 -24.05 -20.57
C GLY A 320 24.36 -22.90 -20.46
N ASP A 321 23.93 -21.65 -20.64
CA ASP A 321 24.76 -20.47 -20.43
C ASP A 321 25.18 -20.32 -18.95
N ARG A 322 26.50 -20.40 -18.70
CA ARG A 322 27.08 -20.34 -17.36
C ARG A 322 26.80 -19.00 -16.66
N ASP A 323 26.69 -17.90 -17.40
CA ASP A 323 26.41 -16.58 -16.82
C ASP A 323 24.95 -16.47 -16.35
N LYS A 324 24.04 -17.27 -16.92
CA LYS A 324 22.62 -17.32 -16.56
C LYS A 324 22.29 -18.38 -15.51
N SER A 325 23.22 -19.31 -15.24
CA SER A 325 23.03 -20.47 -14.33
C SER A 325 22.44 -20.08 -12.96
N LYS A 326 23.00 -19.06 -12.30
CA LYS A 326 22.54 -18.58 -10.99
C LYS A 326 21.14 -17.98 -11.05
N SER A 327 20.86 -17.15 -12.06
CA SER A 327 19.56 -16.51 -12.24
C SER A 327 18.46 -17.53 -12.52
N PHE A 328 18.78 -18.53 -13.35
CA PHE A 328 17.89 -19.65 -13.65
C PHE A 328 17.54 -20.45 -12.38
N MET A 329 18.54 -20.90 -11.62
CA MET A 329 18.31 -21.68 -10.40
C MET A 329 17.53 -20.90 -9.34
N LEU A 330 17.80 -19.61 -9.18
CA LEU A 330 17.01 -18.74 -8.29
C LEU A 330 15.55 -18.65 -8.73
N SER A 331 15.28 -18.54 -10.02
CA SER A 331 13.92 -18.48 -10.56
C SER A 331 13.16 -19.80 -10.33
N CYS A 332 13.82 -20.94 -10.55
CA CYS A 332 13.23 -22.26 -10.29
C CYS A 332 12.94 -22.49 -8.81
N ASN A 333 13.89 -22.16 -7.93
CA ASN A 333 13.71 -22.30 -6.48
C ASN A 333 12.59 -21.38 -5.96
N ALA A 334 12.51 -20.14 -6.43
CA ALA A 334 11.41 -19.24 -6.07
C ALA A 334 10.04 -19.82 -6.48
N TYR A 335 9.94 -20.43 -7.66
CA TYR A 335 8.71 -21.07 -8.10
C TYR A 335 8.35 -22.29 -7.25
N ILE A 336 9.33 -23.14 -6.93
CA ILE A 336 9.17 -24.31 -6.07
C ILE A 336 8.77 -23.89 -4.65
N ASP A 337 9.37 -22.84 -4.10
CA ASP A 337 9.10 -22.36 -2.73
C ASP A 337 7.67 -21.82 -2.62
N ILE A 338 7.23 -21.06 -3.62
CA ILE A 338 5.85 -20.57 -3.73
C ILE A 338 4.86 -21.75 -3.86
N ASN A 339 5.25 -22.81 -4.56
CA ASN A 339 4.45 -24.02 -4.75
C ASN A 339 4.91 -25.17 -3.85
N SER A 340 5.45 -24.90 -2.66
CA SER A 340 6.06 -25.91 -1.78
C SER A 340 5.08 -26.99 -1.32
N GLU A 341 3.78 -26.65 -1.26
CA GLU A 341 2.69 -27.59 -1.00
C GLU A 341 2.39 -28.54 -2.16
N ILE A 342 3.01 -28.34 -3.34
CA ILE A 342 2.88 -29.21 -4.53
C ILE A 342 4.18 -29.96 -4.78
N TYR A 343 5.31 -29.26 -4.71
CA TYR A 343 6.65 -29.82 -4.89
C TYR A 343 7.23 -30.29 -3.54
N LYS A 344 6.62 -31.32 -2.95
CA LYS A 344 6.96 -31.82 -1.60
C LYS A 344 8.22 -32.69 -1.59
N THR A 345 8.45 -33.44 -2.66
CA THR A 345 9.59 -34.39 -2.74
C THR A 345 10.71 -33.85 -3.61
N ASP A 346 11.94 -34.27 -3.31
CA ASP A 346 13.11 -33.91 -4.11
C ASP A 346 12.95 -34.34 -5.57
N THR A 347 12.34 -35.50 -5.82
CA THR A 347 12.02 -35.95 -7.18
C THR A 347 11.11 -34.96 -7.92
N GLN A 348 10.07 -34.43 -7.28
CA GLN A 348 9.18 -33.44 -7.91
C GLN A 348 9.94 -32.14 -8.23
N LYS A 349 10.81 -31.70 -7.34
CA LYS A 349 11.64 -30.50 -7.53
C LYS A 349 12.66 -30.67 -8.66
N VAL A 350 13.35 -31.80 -8.70
CA VAL A 350 14.34 -32.13 -9.75
C VAL A 350 13.68 -32.26 -11.12
N ILE A 351 12.52 -32.92 -11.21
CA ILE A 351 11.76 -33.03 -12.47
C ILE A 351 11.27 -31.65 -12.92
N PHE A 352 10.79 -30.81 -12.00
CA PHE A 352 10.37 -29.45 -12.31
C PHE A 352 11.52 -28.62 -12.89
N ILE A 353 12.68 -28.56 -12.22
CA ILE A 353 13.85 -27.80 -12.70
C ILE A 353 14.29 -28.31 -14.07
N SER A 354 14.37 -29.63 -14.22
CA SER A 354 14.73 -30.28 -15.49
C SER A 354 13.76 -29.93 -16.62
N SER A 355 12.48 -29.71 -16.32
CA SER A 355 11.47 -29.39 -17.35
C SER A 355 11.72 -28.07 -18.10
N PHE A 356 12.56 -27.17 -17.56
CA PHE A 356 12.95 -25.90 -18.19
C PHE A 356 14.31 -25.96 -18.90
N MET A 357 15.04 -27.08 -18.79
CA MET A 357 16.33 -27.31 -19.47
C MET A 357 16.09 -27.92 -20.86
N ASN A 358 15.46 -27.15 -21.74
CA ASN A 358 14.99 -27.63 -23.03
C ASN A 358 15.79 -27.09 -24.21
N GLU A 359 16.90 -26.41 -24.01
CA GLU A 359 17.67 -25.78 -25.08
C GLU A 359 19.19 -26.00 -24.90
N GLY A 360 19.95 -25.80 -25.99
CA GLY A 360 21.41 -25.82 -25.98
C GLY A 360 22.05 -27.04 -25.29
N ASN A 361 23.15 -26.79 -24.57
CA ASN A 361 23.90 -27.80 -23.85
C ASN A 361 23.13 -28.34 -22.63
N ALA A 362 22.22 -27.54 -22.07
CA ALA A 362 21.37 -27.96 -20.95
C ALA A 362 20.39 -29.08 -21.36
N ARG A 363 19.89 -29.08 -22.59
CA ARG A 363 19.04 -30.16 -23.11
C ARG A 363 19.78 -31.51 -23.11
N SER A 364 20.96 -31.55 -23.72
CA SER A 364 21.75 -32.79 -23.82
C SER A 364 22.13 -33.31 -22.44
N TRP A 365 22.54 -32.42 -21.53
CA TRP A 365 22.84 -32.79 -20.14
C TRP A 365 21.62 -33.34 -19.40
N LYS A 366 20.45 -32.71 -19.55
CA LYS A 366 19.19 -33.20 -18.97
C LYS A 366 18.85 -34.59 -19.50
N GLU A 367 18.94 -34.81 -20.81
CA GLU A 367 18.61 -36.10 -21.42
C GLU A 367 19.50 -37.23 -20.90
N GLU A 368 20.80 -36.97 -20.74
CA GLU A 368 21.74 -37.92 -20.11
C GLU A 368 21.41 -38.17 -18.64
N PHE A 369 21.14 -37.11 -17.87
CA PHE A 369 20.74 -37.20 -16.47
C PHE A 369 19.44 -38.02 -16.29
N LEU A 370 18.43 -37.79 -17.13
CA LEU A 370 17.16 -38.52 -17.08
C LEU A 370 17.34 -39.98 -17.52
N ALA A 371 18.23 -40.27 -18.47
CA ALA A 371 18.54 -41.63 -18.89
C ALA A 371 19.25 -42.42 -17.78
N ASP A 372 20.22 -41.80 -17.11
CA ASP A 372 20.94 -42.38 -15.97
C ASP A 372 20.00 -42.64 -14.77
N ALA A 373 19.05 -41.74 -14.51
CA ALA A 373 18.03 -41.93 -13.47
C ALA A 373 17.09 -43.13 -13.72
N GLN A 374 16.92 -43.53 -14.99
CA GLN A 374 16.14 -44.71 -15.39
C GLN A 374 16.95 -46.01 -15.41
N PHE A 375 18.28 -45.95 -15.24
CA PHE A 375 19.13 -47.13 -15.18
C PHE A 375 18.70 -48.05 -14.03
N ILE A 376 18.63 -49.34 -14.33
CA ILE A 376 18.32 -50.41 -13.36
C ILE A 376 19.60 -51.21 -13.15
N ASP A 377 20.05 -51.31 -11.91
CA ASP A 377 21.25 -52.05 -11.57
C ASP A 377 21.05 -53.58 -11.62
N SER A 378 22.13 -54.33 -11.40
CA SER A 378 22.11 -55.80 -11.37
C SER A 378 21.26 -56.40 -10.23
N THR A 379 20.79 -55.58 -9.29
CA THR A 379 19.89 -55.96 -8.20
C THR A 379 18.42 -55.64 -8.50
N GLY A 380 18.14 -55.01 -9.65
CA GLY A 380 16.79 -54.64 -10.08
C GLY A 380 16.29 -53.32 -9.52
N GLN A 381 17.14 -52.52 -8.87
CA GLN A 381 16.76 -51.21 -8.34
C GLN A 381 17.03 -50.10 -9.37
N LYS A 382 16.05 -49.19 -9.51
CA LYS A 382 16.24 -47.96 -10.28
C LYS A 382 17.15 -47.00 -9.50
N LYS A 383 18.13 -46.43 -10.20
CA LYS A 383 19.00 -45.38 -9.64
C LYS A 383 18.20 -44.18 -9.12
N GLY A 384 17.13 -43.80 -9.84
CA GLY A 384 16.25 -42.70 -9.45
C GLY A 384 16.90 -41.32 -9.68
N TYR A 385 16.16 -40.27 -9.32
CA TYR A 385 16.55 -38.88 -9.61
C TYR A 385 17.47 -38.24 -8.55
N GLY A 386 17.84 -38.98 -7.50
CA GLY A 386 18.61 -38.47 -6.37
C GLY A 386 17.86 -37.42 -5.54
N THR A 387 18.61 -36.75 -4.68
CA THR A 387 18.14 -35.61 -3.87
C THR A 387 18.29 -34.29 -4.63
N LEU A 388 17.55 -33.25 -4.21
CA LEU A 388 17.68 -31.92 -4.83
C LEU A 388 19.11 -31.35 -4.63
N LYS A 389 19.74 -31.71 -3.51
CA LYS A 389 21.10 -31.31 -3.20
C LYS A 389 22.12 -31.89 -4.19
N GLU A 390 22.07 -33.19 -4.45
CA GLU A 390 22.96 -33.87 -5.41
C GLU A 390 22.75 -33.38 -6.84
N PHE A 391 21.50 -33.06 -7.20
CA PHE A 391 21.19 -32.44 -8.48
C PHE A 391 21.84 -31.04 -8.60
N ASN A 392 21.70 -30.19 -7.58
CA ASN A 392 22.30 -28.84 -7.60
C ASN A 392 23.83 -28.90 -7.67
N GLU A 393 24.47 -29.84 -6.96
CA GLU A 393 25.92 -30.04 -7.05
C GLU A 393 26.36 -30.46 -8.46
N SER A 394 25.60 -31.36 -9.10
CA SER A 394 25.87 -31.81 -10.47
C SER A 394 25.62 -30.70 -11.50
N PHE A 395 24.57 -29.90 -11.27
CA PHE A 395 24.25 -28.72 -12.08
C PHE A 395 25.34 -27.65 -11.98
N ASP A 396 25.80 -27.31 -10.77
CA ASP A 396 26.87 -26.33 -10.54
C ASP A 396 28.21 -26.81 -11.12
N LYS A 397 28.49 -28.11 -11.09
CA LYS A 397 29.68 -28.66 -11.76
C LYS A 397 29.60 -28.50 -13.28
N ALA A 398 28.42 -28.69 -13.87
CA ALA A 398 28.21 -28.61 -15.31
C ALA A 398 28.15 -27.16 -15.82
N PHE A 399 27.46 -26.27 -15.10
CA PHE A 399 27.08 -24.93 -15.57
C PHE A 399 27.51 -23.79 -14.64
N GLY A 400 28.12 -24.09 -13.49
CA GLY A 400 28.63 -23.07 -12.58
C GLY A 400 29.81 -22.28 -13.18
N PRO A 401 30.17 -21.14 -12.58
CA PRO A 401 31.28 -20.31 -13.03
C PRO A 401 32.59 -21.11 -13.01
N ILE A 402 33.37 -21.04 -14.09
CA ILE A 402 34.69 -21.66 -14.16
C ILE A 402 35.62 -20.84 -13.27
N ASP A 403 36.26 -21.49 -12.28
CA ASP A 403 37.31 -20.85 -11.50
C ASP A 403 38.47 -20.46 -12.43
N PRO A 404 38.88 -19.18 -12.50
CA PRO A 404 40.02 -18.76 -13.32
C PRO A 404 41.37 -19.37 -12.86
N SER A 405 41.42 -20.10 -11.74
CA SER A 405 42.63 -20.75 -11.23
C SER A 405 42.86 -22.14 -11.85
N GLY A 406 43.05 -22.20 -13.17
CA GLY A 406 43.26 -23.48 -13.85
C GLY A 406 43.81 -23.41 -15.27
N THR A 407 44.27 -22.25 -15.75
CA THR A 407 44.91 -22.15 -17.07
C THR A 407 46.25 -21.41 -16.96
N ALA A 408 47.19 -22.06 -16.28
CA ALA A 408 48.61 -21.88 -16.49
C ALA A 408 49.28 -23.24 -16.31
N LEU A 409 49.33 -24.02 -17.40
CA LEU A 409 50.35 -25.02 -17.74
C LEU A 409 49.98 -25.66 -19.08
N ALA A 410 50.45 -25.02 -20.15
CA ALA A 410 50.83 -25.66 -21.41
C ALA A 410 51.99 -24.84 -22.00
#